data_AF-A0A6J6GCL6-F1
#
_entry.id   AF-A0A6J6GCL6-F1
#
_cell.length_a   1.000
_cell.length_b   1.000
_cell.length_c   1.000
_cell.angle_alpha   90.00
_cell.angle_beta   90.00
_cell.angle_gamma   90.00
#
_symmetry.space_group_name_H-M   'P 1'
#
loop_
_entity.id
_entity.type
_entity.pdbx_description
1 polymer ?
#
loop_
_entity_poly.entity_id
_entity_poly.type
_entity_poly.pdbx_seq_one_letter_code
_entity_poly.pdbx_strand_id
1 'polypeptide(L)' 'MGLKPRIAFGAVRIAVTGSHISPPLFESMELLGKDRALTRIKNAI' A
#
# COMPACT_ATOMS: atom_id res chain seq x y z
N MET A 1 -11.48 -7.91 12.31
CA MET A 1 -10.15 -8.49 12.02
C MET A 1 -9.13 -7.84 12.94
N GLY A 2 -8.71 -8.53 14.01
CA GLY A 2 -7.83 -7.98 15.07
C GLY A 2 -6.34 -8.02 14.73
N LEU A 3 -5.97 -7.77 13.47
CA LEU A 3 -4.57 -7.80 13.04
C LEU A 3 -3.85 -6.52 13.47
N LYS A 4 -2.60 -6.68 13.91
CA LYS A 4 -1.73 -5.52 14.16
C LYS A 4 -1.59 -4.72 12.85
N PRO A 5 -1.67 -3.38 12.88
CA PRO A 5 -1.58 -2.54 11.66
C PRO A 5 -0.36 -2.85 10.79
N ARG A 6 0.80 -3.14 11.40
CA ARG A 6 2.02 -3.54 10.68
C ARG A 6 1.82 -4.79 9.81
N ILE A 7 1.04 -5.75 10.29
CA ILE A 7 0.72 -6.98 9.55
C ILE A 7 -0.33 -6.69 8.48
N ALA A 8 -1.36 -5.91 8.82
CA ALA A 8 -2.44 -5.58 7.90
C ALA A 8 -1.98 -4.79 6.67
N PHE A 9 -1.03 -3.86 6.84
CA PHE A 9 -0.64 -2.92 5.78
C PHE A 9 0.74 -3.18 5.16
N GLY A 10 1.49 -4.17 5.65
CA GLY A 10 2.83 -4.47 5.13
C GLY A 10 2.83 -4.84 3.65
N ALA A 11 1.94 -5.76 3.25
CA ALA A 11 1.80 -6.18 1.85
C ALA A 11 1.30 -5.03 0.96
N VAL A 12 0.31 -4.26 1.44
CA VAL A 12 -0.24 -3.10 0.73
C VAL A 12 0.85 -2.06 0.47
N ARG A 13 1.73 -1.79 1.45
CA ARG A 13 2.85 -0.88 1.28
C ARG A 13 3.76 -1.30 0.14
N ILE A 14 4.21 -2.55 0.14
CA ILE A 14 5.11 -3.07 -0.89
C ILE A 14 4.43 -3.01 -2.26
N ALA A 15 3.16 -3.41 -2.36
CA ALA A 15 2.41 -3.36 -3.60
C ALA A 15 2.29 -1.93 -4.15
N VAL A 16 2.04 -0.95 -3.28
CA VAL A 16 1.83 0.45 -3.69
C VAL A 16 3.16 1.17 -3.92
N THR A 17 4.18 0.99 -3.09
CA THR A 17 5.41 1.80 -3.08
C THR A 17 6.65 1.08 -3.58
N GLY A 18 6.61 -0.25 -3.75
CA GLY A 18 7.75 -1.08 -4.15
C GLY A 18 8.80 -1.27 -3.05
N SER A 19 8.53 -0.86 -1.81
CA SER A 19 9.50 -0.88 -0.71
C SER A 19 8.85 -1.19 0.63
N HIS A 20 9.63 -1.76 1.56
CA HIS A 20 9.19 -1.95 2.96
C HIS A 20 9.18 -0.64 3.77
N ILE A 21 10.01 0.32 3.37
CA ILE A 21 10.13 1.65 3.99
C ILE A 21 9.78 2.67 2.93
N SER A 22 8.80 3.52 3.22
CA SER A 22 8.34 4.57 2.33
C SER A 22 7.79 5.73 3.16
N PRO A 23 7.43 6.86 2.53
CA PRO A 23 6.60 7.88 3.19
C PRO A 23 5.30 7.27 3.76
N PRO A 24 4.51 8.07 4.51
CA PRO A 24 3.20 7.65 5.01
C PRO A 24 2.33 7.03 3.89
N LEU A 25 1.81 5.82 4.14
CA LEU A 25 1.22 4.96 3.09
C LEU A 25 -0.04 5.59 2.50
N PHE A 26 -0.92 6.12 3.35
CA PHE A 26 -2.21 6.63 2.92
C PHE A 26 -2.07 7.92 2.11
N GLU A 27 -1.12 8.76 2.51
CA GLU A 27 -0.73 10.00 1.83
C GLU A 27 -0.07 9.68 0.49
N SER A 28 0.77 8.63 0.44
CA SER A 28 1.33 8.13 -0.82
C SER A 28 0.22 7.62 -1.77
N MET A 29 -0.79 6.93 -1.23
CA MET A 29 -1.96 6.46 -2.00
C MET A 29 -2.84 7.62 -2.48
N GLU A 30 -3.02 8.65 -1.66
CA GLU A 30 -3.76 9.87 -2.02
C GLU A 30 -3.08 10.60 -3.18
N LEU A 31 -1.76 10.80 -3.09
CA LEU A 31 -0.96 11.41 -4.16
C LEU A 31 -0.97 10.58 -5.46
N LEU A 32 -0.98 9.25 -5.36
CA LEU A 32 -1.06 8.36 -6.52
C LEU A 32 -2.44 8.36 -7.18
N GLY A 33 -3.50 8.60 -6.41
CA GLY A 33 -4.89 8.44 -6.82
C GLY A 33 -5.36 6.99 -6.77
N LYS A 34 -6.68 6.84 -6.57
CA LYS A 34 -7.36 5.56 -6.34
C LYS A 34 -7.08 4.51 -7.42
N ASP A 35 -7.20 4.87 -8.69
CA ASP A 35 -7.10 3.90 -9.79
C ASP A 35 -5.69 3.34 -9.93
N ARG A 36 -4.66 4.19 -9.77
CA ARG A 36 -3.26 3.76 -9.81
C ARG A 36 -2.93 2.89 -8.60
N ALA A 37 -3.38 3.27 -7.41
CA ALA A 37 -3.16 2.48 -6.19
C ALA A 37 -3.78 1.08 -6.31
N LEU A 38 -5.03 0.98 -6.78
CA LEU A 38 -5.70 -0.31 -6.99
C LEU A 38 -5.05 -1.14 -8.09
N THR A 39 -4.61 -0.52 -9.19
CA THR A 39 -3.89 -1.21 -10.26
C THR A 39 -2.59 -1.83 -9.75
N ARG A 40 -1.82 -1.07 -8.96
CA ARG A 40 -0.58 -1.57 -8.34
C ARG A 40 -0.85 -2.76 -7.40
N ILE A 41 -1.88 -2.67 -6.57
CA ILE A 41 -2.27 -3.76 -5.67
C ILE A 41 -2.67 -5.02 -6.45
N LYS A 42 -3.46 -4.87 -7.52
CA LYS A 42 -3.88 -6.00 -8.37
C LYS A 42 -2.71 -6.68 -9.07
N ASN A 43 -1.71 -5.91 -9.50
CA ASN A 43 -0.54 -6.44 -10.20
C ASN A 43 0.48 -7.12 -9.26
N ALA A 44 0.33 -6.97 -7.94
CA ALA A 44 1.21 -7.57 -6.95
C ALA A 44 0.74 -8.96 -6.47
N ILE A 45 -0.39 -9.45 -7.02
CA ILE A 45 -0.99 -10.76 -6.79
C ILE A 45 -0.81 -11.58 -8.06
#